data_AF-A0A3P8K621-F1
#
_entry.id   AF-A0A3P8K621-F1
#
_cell.length_a   1.000
_cell.length_b   1.000
_cell.length_c   1.000
_cell.angle_alpha   90.00
_cell.angle_beta   90.00
_cell.angle_gamma   90.00
#
_symmetry.space_group_name_H-M   'P 1'
#
loop_
_entity.id
_entity.type
_entity.pdbx_description
1 polymer ?
#
loop_
_entity_poly.entity_id
_entity_poly.type
_entity_poly.pdbx_seq_one_letter_code
_entity_poly.pdbx_strand_id
1 'polypeptide(L)'
;MHLETELMGTVRERAEDEAINVFARNLHDLLMAAPAGLRATMGLDPGLRTGVKVAVVDGTGKLVATDTIYPHTGQAAKAAVAVAGLCQKHNVELVAIGNGTASRETERFFLDVQQQFPKVTAQKVIVSEAGASVYSASELAALEFPDLDVSLRGAVSIARRLQDPLAELVKIDPKSIGVGQYQHDVSQSQLARKLDAVVEDCVNAVGVDLNTASVPLLTRVAGLTRMMAQNIVAWRDENGQFQNRQQLLKVSRLGPKAFEQCAGFLRINHGDNPLDASTVHPEAYPIVERILAATQQALQELMGNSSELRNLKASEFTDEKFGVPTVTDIIKELEKPGRDPRPEFKTAKFADGVETMNDLLPGMVLEGAVTNVTNFGAFVDIGVHQDGLVHISSLSNRFVEDPHTVVKAGDIVQVKVMEVDLQRKRIALTMRLDEQPGESNSRRSGGGERPQGNRPPAKAAKPRGREAQSNGNSAMMDALAAAMGKKR
;
A
#
# COMPACT_ATOMS: atom_id res chain seq x y z
N MET A 1 -26.24 -0.80 -35.13
CA MET A 1 -26.81 -0.50 -33.79
C MET A 1 -26.71 -1.70 -32.86
N HIS A 2 -27.33 -2.86 -33.09
CA HIS A 2 -27.21 -4.02 -32.16
C HIS A 2 -25.76 -4.52 -31.95
N LEU A 3 -25.07 -4.85 -33.05
CA LEU A 3 -23.66 -5.31 -33.03
C LEU A 3 -22.71 -4.28 -32.40
N GLU A 4 -22.97 -3.00 -32.60
CA GLU A 4 -22.15 -1.92 -32.04
C GLU A 4 -22.29 -1.86 -30.52
N THR A 5 -23.54 -1.94 -30.01
CA THR A 5 -23.80 -1.98 -28.57
C THR A 5 -23.17 -3.21 -27.92
N GLU A 6 -23.27 -4.38 -28.54
CA GLU A 6 -22.63 -5.61 -28.01
C GLU A 6 -21.11 -5.52 -28.00
N LEU A 7 -20.50 -5.02 -29.08
CA LEU A 7 -19.04 -4.86 -29.16
C LEU A 7 -18.54 -3.81 -28.17
N MET A 8 -19.21 -2.66 -28.05
CA MET A 8 -18.86 -1.62 -27.09
C MET A 8 -19.05 -2.09 -25.65
N GLY A 9 -20.12 -2.83 -25.37
CA GLY A 9 -20.34 -3.46 -24.07
C GLY A 9 -19.20 -4.41 -23.70
N THR A 10 -18.82 -5.30 -24.63
CA THR A 10 -17.72 -6.26 -24.44
C THR A 10 -16.38 -5.57 -24.21
N VAL A 11 -16.07 -4.52 -24.98
CA VAL A 11 -14.83 -3.75 -24.82
C VAL A 11 -14.81 -3.02 -23.47
N ARG A 12 -15.95 -2.43 -23.07
CA ARG A 12 -16.08 -1.75 -21.77
C ARG A 12 -15.91 -2.73 -20.61
N GLU A 13 -16.59 -3.87 -20.63
CA GLU A 13 -16.47 -4.89 -19.57
C GLU A 13 -15.03 -5.35 -19.39
N ARG A 14 -14.33 -5.64 -20.49
CA ARG A 14 -12.91 -6.01 -20.43
C ARG A 14 -12.02 -4.90 -19.87
N ALA A 15 -12.29 -3.65 -20.23
CA ALA A 15 -11.54 -2.50 -19.74
C ALA A 15 -11.79 -2.26 -18.24
N GLU A 16 -13.05 -2.38 -17.80
CA GLU A 16 -13.42 -2.27 -16.38
C GLU A 16 -12.82 -3.40 -15.56
N ASP A 17 -12.89 -4.65 -16.03
CA ASP A 17 -12.31 -5.82 -15.35
C ASP A 17 -10.80 -5.65 -15.14
N GLU A 18 -10.08 -5.20 -16.17
CA GLU A 18 -8.64 -4.97 -16.06
C GLU A 18 -8.31 -3.81 -15.11
N ALA A 19 -9.05 -2.70 -15.19
CA ALA A 19 -8.88 -1.57 -14.27
C ALA A 19 -9.14 -1.99 -12.81
N ILE A 20 -10.22 -2.75 -12.57
CA ILE A 20 -10.57 -3.29 -11.24
C ILE A 20 -9.49 -4.25 -10.73
N ASN A 21 -8.87 -5.05 -11.60
CA ASN A 21 -7.75 -5.91 -11.20
C ASN A 21 -6.51 -5.10 -10.79
N VAL A 22 -6.23 -3.96 -11.43
CA VAL A 22 -5.16 -3.04 -10.98
C VAL A 22 -5.51 -2.43 -9.63
N PHE A 23 -6.75 -1.96 -9.45
CA PHE A 23 -7.22 -1.40 -8.17
C PHE A 23 -7.12 -2.43 -7.03
N ALA A 24 -7.44 -3.69 -7.30
CA ALA A 24 -7.32 -4.79 -6.35
C ALA A 24 -5.87 -5.03 -5.92
N ARG A 25 -4.92 -5.01 -6.84
CA ARG A 25 -3.49 -5.15 -6.52
C ARG A 25 -2.97 -3.97 -5.71
N ASN A 26 -3.34 -2.75 -6.08
CA ASN A 26 -2.97 -1.56 -5.34
C ASN A 26 -3.52 -1.55 -3.91
N LEU A 27 -4.78 -1.99 -3.73
CA LEU A 27 -5.36 -2.13 -2.40
C LEU A 27 -4.63 -3.20 -1.57
N HIS A 28 -4.33 -4.35 -2.18
CA HIS A 28 -3.56 -5.41 -1.54
C HIS A 28 -2.22 -4.89 -1.02
N ASP A 29 -1.45 -4.18 -1.86
CA ASP A 29 -0.15 -3.64 -1.46
C ASP A 29 -0.27 -2.61 -0.33
N LEU A 30 -1.31 -1.76 -0.37
CA LEU A 30 -1.57 -0.79 0.69
C LEU A 30 -1.90 -1.46 2.03
N LEU A 31 -2.72 -2.53 2.02
CA LEU A 31 -3.11 -3.28 3.21
C LEU A 31 -1.95 -4.11 3.77
N MET A 32 -1.08 -4.62 2.89
CA MET A 32 0.06 -5.46 3.23
C MET A 32 1.35 -4.66 3.45
N ALA A 33 1.26 -3.33 3.49
CA ALA A 33 2.37 -2.46 3.82
C ALA A 33 2.91 -2.74 5.24
N ALA A 34 4.21 -2.53 5.43
CA ALA A 34 4.88 -2.81 6.68
C ALA A 34 4.30 -1.95 7.84
N PRO A 35 3.84 -2.56 8.94
CA PRO A 35 3.40 -1.81 10.12
C PRO A 35 4.60 -1.25 10.87
N ALA A 36 4.58 0.04 11.24
CA ALA A 36 5.64 0.62 12.06
C ALA A 36 5.60 0.14 13.53
N GLY A 37 4.49 -0.49 13.92
CA GLY A 37 4.31 -1.13 15.22
C GLY A 37 3.87 -0.17 16.33
N LEU A 38 4.02 -0.64 17.57
CA LEU A 38 3.49 -0.01 18.78
C LEU A 38 4.34 1.19 19.25
N ARG A 39 4.52 2.19 18.37
CA ARG A 39 5.38 3.37 18.59
C ARG A 39 4.53 4.63 18.67
N ALA A 40 4.83 5.51 19.61
CA ALA A 40 4.11 6.77 19.76
C ALA A 40 4.24 7.60 18.46
N THR A 41 3.10 7.96 17.86
CA THR A 41 3.05 8.52 16.51
C THR A 41 2.23 9.81 16.48
N MET A 42 2.78 10.85 15.86
CA MET A 42 2.05 12.07 15.54
C MET A 42 1.59 12.02 14.09
N GLY A 43 0.28 12.15 13.85
CA GLY A 43 -0.29 12.38 12.52
C GLY A 43 -0.39 13.87 12.22
N LEU A 44 0.16 14.27 11.08
CA LEU A 44 0.01 15.59 10.48
C LEU A 44 -0.83 15.43 9.22
N ASP A 45 -2.06 15.92 9.27
CA ASP A 45 -2.96 16.03 8.12
C ASP A 45 -2.78 17.42 7.47
N PRO A 46 -2.08 17.51 6.32
CA PRO A 46 -1.66 18.79 5.75
C PRO A 46 -2.82 19.68 5.31
N GLY A 47 -2.62 20.99 5.41
CA GLY A 47 -3.57 21.95 4.90
C GLY A 47 -3.02 23.37 4.89
N LEU A 48 -3.45 24.15 3.90
CA LEU A 48 -3.06 25.56 3.75
C LEU A 48 -3.96 26.46 4.61
N ARG A 49 -5.04 26.98 4.02
CA ARG A 49 -5.94 27.94 4.66
C ARG A 49 -6.60 27.40 5.94
N THR A 50 -6.91 26.11 5.99
CA THR A 50 -7.55 25.47 7.14
C THR A 50 -6.56 24.96 8.19
N GLY A 51 -5.26 25.22 8.01
CA GLY A 51 -4.19 24.74 8.88
C GLY A 51 -3.88 23.25 8.70
N VAL A 52 -2.78 22.80 9.32
CA VAL A 52 -2.39 21.39 9.44
C VAL A 52 -3.01 20.84 10.73
N LYS A 53 -3.66 19.69 10.65
CA LYS A 53 -4.33 19.07 11.80
C LYS A 53 -3.35 18.09 12.41
N VAL A 54 -3.23 18.16 13.72
CA VAL A 54 -2.28 17.38 14.49
C VAL A 54 -3.06 16.43 15.38
N ALA A 55 -2.69 15.16 15.35
CA ALA A 55 -3.14 14.17 16.31
C ALA A 55 -1.92 13.42 16.83
N VAL A 56 -1.86 13.16 18.14
CA VAL A 56 -0.84 12.30 18.73
C VAL A 56 -1.52 11.07 19.28
N VAL A 57 -1.07 9.90 18.83
CA VAL A 57 -1.47 8.61 19.38
C VAL A 57 -0.29 7.98 20.12
N ASP A 58 -0.57 7.32 21.24
CA ASP A 58 0.45 6.54 21.94
C ASP A 58 0.75 5.22 21.20
N GLY A 59 1.66 4.41 21.73
CA GLY A 59 2.03 3.12 21.12
C GLY A 59 0.87 2.12 20.98
N THR A 60 -0.25 2.31 21.68
CA THR A 60 -1.46 1.48 21.54
C THR A 60 -2.43 2.01 20.49
N GLY A 61 -2.16 3.18 19.91
CA GLY A 61 -3.06 3.88 18.99
C GLY A 61 -4.13 4.71 19.70
N LYS A 62 -4.06 4.88 21.03
CA LYS A 62 -4.98 5.75 21.78
C LYS A 62 -4.64 7.21 21.50
N LEU A 63 -5.65 8.01 21.18
CA LEU A 63 -5.52 9.46 21.00
C LEU A 63 -5.19 10.13 22.36
N VAL A 64 -4.08 10.85 22.42
CA VAL A 64 -3.61 11.52 23.65
C VAL A 64 -3.52 13.04 23.54
N ALA A 65 -3.45 13.59 22.33
CA ALA A 65 -3.50 15.03 22.09
C ALA A 65 -3.95 15.33 20.66
N THR A 66 -4.53 16.51 20.46
CA THR A 66 -4.83 17.09 19.15
C THR A 66 -4.53 18.58 19.14
N ASP A 67 -4.27 19.13 17.95
CA ASP A 67 -4.12 20.57 17.74
C ASP A 67 -4.44 20.92 16.28
N THR A 68 -4.64 22.21 16.00
CA THR A 68 -4.67 22.74 14.63
C THR A 68 -3.66 23.88 14.53
N ILE A 69 -2.62 23.65 13.74
CA ILE A 69 -1.50 24.58 13.58
C ILE A 69 -1.53 25.24 12.20
N TYR A 70 -0.90 26.41 12.10
CA TYR A 70 -0.94 27.23 10.89
C TYR A 70 0.48 27.56 10.36
N PRO A 71 1.29 26.55 10.00
CA PRO A 71 2.67 26.77 9.56
C PRO A 71 2.75 27.57 8.26
N HIS A 72 1.75 27.44 7.39
CA HIS A 72 1.77 27.96 6.02
C HIS A 72 1.13 29.35 5.85
N THR A 73 0.62 29.94 6.93
CA THR A 73 -0.08 31.26 6.90
C THR A 73 0.58 32.30 7.82
N GLY A 74 1.90 32.21 7.98
CA GLY A 74 2.70 33.18 8.75
C GLY A 74 2.80 32.90 10.25
N GLN A 75 2.27 31.77 10.74
CA GLN A 75 2.39 31.35 12.15
C GLN A 75 3.38 30.18 12.35
N ALA A 76 4.36 30.03 11.44
CA ALA A 76 5.35 28.94 11.46
C ALA A 76 6.07 28.79 12.82
N ALA A 77 6.54 29.88 13.42
CA ALA A 77 7.24 29.82 14.71
C ALA A 77 6.34 29.29 15.85
N LYS A 78 5.08 29.74 15.91
CA LYS A 78 4.10 29.26 16.90
C LYS A 78 3.78 27.79 16.68
N ALA A 79 3.57 27.39 15.41
CA ALA A 79 3.34 26.01 15.04
C ALA A 79 4.53 25.11 15.43
N ALA A 80 5.77 25.59 15.22
CA ALA A 80 6.99 24.84 15.53
C ALA A 80 7.11 24.54 17.04
N VAL A 81 6.86 25.55 17.89
CA VAL A 81 6.84 25.37 19.35
C VAL A 81 5.77 24.37 19.78
N ALA A 82 4.58 24.43 19.19
CA ALA A 82 3.48 23.50 19.51
C ALA A 82 3.84 22.05 19.15
N VAL A 83 4.32 21.81 17.92
CA VAL A 83 4.75 20.48 17.46
C VAL A 83 5.89 19.94 18.32
N ALA A 84 6.93 20.75 18.58
CA ALA A 84 8.05 20.33 19.41
C ALA A 84 7.62 20.00 20.86
N GLY A 85 6.69 20.77 21.42
CA GLY A 85 6.11 20.54 22.74
C GLY A 85 5.32 19.24 22.81
N LEU A 86 4.49 18.96 21.80
CA LEU A 86 3.75 17.70 21.71
C LEU A 86 4.67 16.50 21.53
N CYS A 87 5.68 16.59 20.66
CA CYS A 87 6.66 15.53 20.45
C CYS A 87 7.38 15.15 21.76
N GLN A 88 7.86 16.15 22.51
CA GLN A 88 8.56 15.91 23.77
C GLN A 88 7.63 15.42 24.88
N LYS A 89 6.44 16.00 25.02
CA LYS A 89 5.48 15.64 26.08
C LYS A 89 5.02 14.19 25.96
N HIS A 90 4.84 13.70 24.73
CA HIS A 90 4.28 12.39 24.45
C HIS A 90 5.32 11.37 23.95
N ASN A 91 6.62 11.71 24.02
CA ASN A 91 7.73 10.88 23.54
C ASN A 91 7.48 10.34 22.12
N VAL A 92 7.06 11.22 21.21
CA VAL A 92 6.75 10.84 19.84
C VAL A 92 8.00 10.30 19.15
N GLU A 93 7.89 9.10 18.59
CA GLU A 93 8.98 8.42 17.87
C GLU A 93 8.83 8.54 16.36
N LEU A 94 7.58 8.70 15.88
CA LEU A 94 7.22 8.73 14.47
C LEU A 94 6.31 9.92 14.17
N VAL A 95 6.50 10.53 13.00
CA VAL A 95 5.60 11.56 12.46
C VAL A 95 5.07 11.10 11.12
N ALA A 96 3.80 10.71 11.09
CA ALA A 96 3.07 10.37 9.88
C ALA A 96 2.55 11.65 9.22
N ILE A 97 2.96 11.93 7.98
CA ILE A 97 2.50 13.09 7.21
C ILE A 97 1.63 12.60 6.06
N GLY A 98 0.39 13.07 6.00
CA GLY A 98 -0.51 12.76 4.88
C GLY A 98 0.08 13.23 3.55
N ASN A 99 -0.11 12.46 2.47
CA ASN A 99 0.43 12.77 1.16
C ASN A 99 -0.46 13.69 0.29
N GLY A 100 -1.43 14.38 0.88
CA GLY A 100 -2.34 15.28 0.17
C GLY A 100 -1.83 16.69 -0.07
N THR A 101 -2.78 17.62 -0.07
CA THR A 101 -2.52 19.04 -0.36
C THR A 101 -1.66 19.66 0.72
N ALA A 102 -0.55 20.28 0.32
CA ALA A 102 0.45 20.88 1.20
C ALA A 102 1.26 19.90 2.06
N SER A 103 1.27 18.61 1.68
CA SER A 103 2.11 17.57 2.31
C SER A 103 3.59 17.95 2.31
N ARG A 104 4.08 18.47 1.18
CA ARG A 104 5.47 18.89 0.97
C ARG A 104 5.86 20.07 1.86
N GLU A 105 5.02 21.10 1.90
CA GLU A 105 5.22 22.25 2.77
C GLU A 105 5.23 21.83 4.24
N THR A 106 4.38 20.87 4.61
CA THR A 106 4.28 20.33 5.97
C THR A 106 5.50 19.49 6.34
N GLU A 107 6.02 18.70 5.39
CA GLU A 107 7.25 17.94 5.53
C GLU A 107 8.46 18.85 5.76
N ARG A 108 8.63 19.88 4.90
CA ARG A 108 9.69 20.88 5.07
C ARG A 108 9.58 21.60 6.41
N PHE A 109 8.38 22.01 6.78
CA PHE A 109 8.13 22.62 8.08
C PHE A 109 8.56 21.69 9.23
N PHE A 110 8.28 20.40 9.16
CA PHE A 110 8.71 19.45 10.19
C PHE A 110 10.23 19.31 10.26
N LEU A 111 10.93 19.31 9.12
CA LEU A 111 12.40 19.33 9.10
C LEU A 111 12.97 20.59 9.78
N ASP A 112 12.38 21.77 9.51
CA ASP A 112 12.76 23.01 10.18
C ASP A 112 12.53 22.93 11.70
N VAL A 113 11.46 22.25 12.15
CA VAL A 113 11.22 21.97 13.58
C VAL A 113 12.34 21.11 14.16
N GLN A 114 12.80 20.07 13.47
CA GLN A 114 13.90 19.22 13.95
C GLN A 114 15.22 19.99 14.07
N GLN A 115 15.50 20.89 13.13
CA GLN A 115 16.68 21.77 13.18
C GLN A 115 16.61 22.76 14.34
N GLN A 116 15.44 23.38 14.58
CA GLN A 116 15.24 24.36 15.65
C GLN A 116 15.17 23.71 17.04
N PHE A 117 14.65 22.48 17.13
CA PHE A 117 14.44 21.76 18.37
C PHE A 117 15.14 20.39 18.33
N PRO A 118 16.45 20.31 18.61
CA PRO A 118 17.22 19.06 18.48
C PRO A 118 16.76 17.88 19.35
N LYS A 119 15.89 18.12 20.34
CA LYS A 119 15.25 17.06 21.14
C LYS A 119 14.14 16.33 20.37
N VAL A 120 13.68 16.85 19.24
CA VAL A 120 12.67 16.23 18.38
C VAL A 120 13.37 15.24 17.45
N THR A 121 13.55 14.01 17.92
CA THR A 121 14.23 12.94 17.18
C THR A 121 13.27 12.01 16.41
N ALA A 122 11.98 12.34 16.39
CA ALA A 122 10.96 11.54 15.72
C ALA A 122 11.26 11.41 14.22
N GLN A 123 11.11 10.21 13.67
CA GLN A 123 11.33 9.96 12.25
C GLN A 123 10.06 10.30 11.48
N LYS A 124 10.17 11.16 10.45
CA LYS A 124 9.05 11.44 9.55
C LYS A 124 8.82 10.29 8.58
N VAL A 125 7.57 10.06 8.22
CA VAL A 125 7.15 9.08 7.21
C VAL A 125 5.97 9.66 6.46
N ILE A 126 6.02 9.63 5.12
CA ILE A 126 4.89 9.99 4.29
C ILE A 126 3.91 8.83 4.24
N VAL A 127 2.63 9.11 4.47
CA VAL A 127 1.56 8.13 4.53
C VAL A 127 0.45 8.54 3.59
N SER A 128 -0.14 7.56 2.89
CA SER A 128 -1.31 7.82 2.06
C SER A 128 -2.45 8.37 2.92
N GLU A 129 -3.08 9.46 2.52
CA GLU A 129 -4.32 9.96 3.13
C GLU A 129 -5.59 9.39 2.47
N ALA A 130 -5.44 8.46 1.53
CA ALA A 130 -6.56 7.88 0.79
C ALA A 130 -7.64 7.37 1.76
N GLY A 131 -8.87 7.84 1.59
CA GLY A 131 -10.00 7.48 2.44
C GLY A 131 -10.02 8.12 3.84
N ALA A 132 -9.01 8.89 4.26
CA ALA A 132 -8.99 9.52 5.59
C ALA A 132 -10.17 10.50 5.78
N SER A 133 -10.51 11.27 4.75
CA SER A 133 -11.68 12.17 4.75
C SER A 133 -13.02 11.40 4.78
N VAL A 134 -13.06 10.21 4.18
CA VAL A 134 -14.25 9.34 4.21
C VAL A 134 -14.42 8.74 5.60
N TYR A 135 -13.32 8.27 6.20
CA TYR A 135 -13.30 7.82 7.59
C TYR A 135 -13.75 8.93 8.54
N SER A 136 -13.19 10.14 8.45
CA SER A 136 -13.48 11.22 9.39
C SER A 136 -14.97 11.60 9.43
N ALA A 137 -15.64 11.52 8.29
CA ALA A 137 -17.07 11.80 8.13
C ALA A 137 -17.97 10.58 8.40
N SER A 138 -17.40 9.40 8.69
CA SER A 138 -18.16 8.17 8.92
C SER A 138 -18.83 8.15 10.29
N GLU A 139 -19.92 7.39 10.40
CA GLU A 139 -20.57 7.10 11.68
C GLU A 139 -19.63 6.38 12.65
N LEU A 140 -18.76 5.49 12.15
CA LEU A 140 -17.76 4.81 12.97
C LEU A 140 -16.80 5.81 13.63
N ALA A 141 -16.25 6.76 12.89
CA ALA A 141 -15.36 7.77 13.46
C ALA A 141 -16.09 8.71 14.43
N ALA A 142 -17.38 8.99 14.18
CA ALA A 142 -18.21 9.74 15.12
C ALA A 142 -18.44 8.99 16.44
N LEU A 143 -18.54 7.66 16.40
CA LEU A 143 -18.61 6.82 17.60
C LEU A 143 -17.26 6.68 18.31
N GLU A 144 -16.16 6.56 17.57
CA GLU A 144 -14.81 6.50 18.15
C GLU A 144 -14.40 7.84 18.80
N PHE A 145 -14.80 8.96 18.20
CA PHE A 145 -14.43 10.31 18.63
C PHE A 145 -15.61 11.31 18.61
N PRO A 146 -16.59 11.17 19.53
CA PRO A 146 -17.79 12.00 19.54
C PRO A 146 -17.49 13.50 19.72
N ASP A 147 -16.54 13.82 20.58
CA ASP A 147 -16.19 15.19 20.97
C ASP A 147 -15.13 15.83 20.06
N LEU A 148 -14.63 15.08 19.07
CA LEU A 148 -13.58 15.55 18.17
C LEU A 148 -14.18 16.11 16.87
N ASP A 149 -13.72 17.29 16.47
CA ASP A 149 -14.09 17.88 15.18
C ASP A 149 -13.73 16.95 14.02
N VAL A 150 -14.57 16.95 12.99
CA VAL A 150 -14.43 16.08 11.81
C VAL A 150 -13.04 16.25 11.19
N SER A 151 -12.50 17.48 11.12
CA SER A 151 -11.21 17.72 10.49
C SER A 151 -10.02 17.10 11.25
N LEU A 152 -10.14 16.90 12.57
CA LEU A 152 -9.07 16.31 13.38
C LEU A 152 -9.05 14.78 13.31
N ARG A 153 -10.19 14.15 13.01
CA ARG A 153 -10.30 12.68 12.89
C ARG A 153 -9.45 12.13 11.75
N GLY A 154 -9.26 12.91 10.67
CA GLY A 154 -8.36 12.56 9.58
C GLY A 154 -6.92 12.38 10.03
N ALA A 155 -6.40 13.32 10.84
CA ALA A 155 -5.06 13.24 11.42
C ALA A 155 -4.89 12.02 12.34
N VAL A 156 -5.93 11.62 13.08
CA VAL A 156 -5.91 10.39 13.88
C VAL A 156 -5.73 9.16 12.98
N SER A 157 -6.47 9.10 11.87
CA SER A 157 -6.37 8.00 10.91
C SER A 157 -4.99 7.92 10.27
N ILE A 158 -4.40 9.06 9.90
CA ILE A 158 -3.03 9.13 9.36
C ILE A 158 -2.01 8.56 10.36
N ALA A 159 -2.12 8.93 11.65
CA ALA A 159 -1.22 8.45 12.69
C ALA A 159 -1.33 6.92 12.88
N ARG A 160 -2.56 6.40 13.03
CA ARG A 160 -2.82 4.97 13.24
C ARG A 160 -2.45 4.12 12.04
N ARG A 161 -2.63 4.64 10.83
CA ARG A 161 -2.27 3.96 9.59
C ARG A 161 -0.77 3.68 9.48
N LEU A 162 0.08 4.55 10.03
CA LEU A 162 1.51 4.27 10.09
C LEU A 162 1.82 3.13 11.08
N GLN A 163 1.13 3.09 12.23
CA GLN A 163 1.32 2.04 13.23
C GLN A 163 0.94 0.67 12.67
N ASP A 164 -0.25 0.57 12.06
CA ASP A 164 -0.71 -0.62 11.34
C ASP A 164 -1.68 -0.24 10.20
N PRO A 165 -1.23 -0.29 8.92
CA PRO A 165 -2.07 0.05 7.77
C PRO A 165 -3.33 -0.79 7.68
N LEU A 166 -3.22 -2.10 7.91
CA LEU A 166 -4.32 -3.04 7.78
C LEU A 166 -5.42 -2.73 8.80
N ALA A 167 -5.05 -2.59 10.08
CA ALA A 167 -6.00 -2.38 11.16
C ALA A 167 -6.76 -1.03 11.06
N GLU A 168 -6.17 -0.03 10.43
CA GLU A 168 -6.81 1.27 10.23
C GLU A 168 -7.62 1.33 8.92
N LEU A 169 -7.11 0.78 7.80
CA LEU A 169 -7.79 0.85 6.51
C LEU A 169 -9.07 0.00 6.44
N VAL A 170 -9.15 -1.12 7.18
CA VAL A 170 -10.37 -1.94 7.26
C VAL A 170 -11.59 -1.21 7.84
N LYS A 171 -11.38 -0.06 8.49
CA LYS A 171 -12.45 0.80 9.02
C LYS A 171 -13.17 1.59 7.92
N ILE A 172 -12.59 1.63 6.71
CA ILE A 172 -13.08 2.40 5.58
C ILE A 172 -13.78 1.43 4.61
N ASP A 173 -14.84 1.90 3.95
CA ASP A 173 -15.41 1.17 2.82
C ASP A 173 -14.33 0.98 1.74
N PRO A 174 -13.98 -0.26 1.33
CA PRO A 174 -12.83 -0.51 0.45
C PRO A 174 -12.90 0.25 -0.88
N LYS A 175 -14.09 0.40 -1.46
CA LYS A 175 -14.28 1.19 -2.71
C LYS A 175 -14.10 2.70 -2.53
N SER A 176 -14.03 3.18 -1.30
CA SER A 176 -13.79 4.58 -0.95
C SER A 176 -12.32 4.84 -0.62
N ILE A 177 -11.49 3.81 -0.56
CA ILE A 177 -10.04 3.93 -0.56
C ILE A 177 -9.64 4.21 -2.01
N GLY A 178 -9.09 5.39 -2.27
CA GLY A 178 -8.64 5.78 -3.61
C GLY A 178 -7.40 4.98 -4.00
N VAL A 179 -7.58 3.95 -4.83
CA VAL A 179 -6.53 3.00 -5.25
C VAL A 179 -6.22 3.08 -6.74
N GLY A 180 -6.86 3.98 -7.47
CA GLY A 180 -6.49 4.30 -8.84
C GLY A 180 -7.32 5.42 -9.47
N GLN A 181 -6.89 5.86 -10.65
CA GLN A 181 -7.60 6.87 -11.43
C GLN A 181 -8.88 6.28 -12.03
N TYR A 182 -9.91 7.11 -12.20
CA TYR A 182 -11.20 6.73 -12.80
C TYR A 182 -11.92 5.59 -12.06
N GLN A 183 -11.58 5.35 -10.79
CA GLN A 183 -12.23 4.33 -9.93
C GLN A 183 -13.75 4.54 -9.80
N HIS A 184 -14.23 5.78 -9.96
CA HIS A 184 -15.67 6.09 -9.93
C HIS A 184 -16.38 5.82 -11.27
N ASP A 185 -15.62 5.60 -12.34
CA ASP A 185 -16.15 5.44 -13.71
C ASP A 185 -16.32 3.96 -14.10
N VAL A 186 -15.84 3.02 -13.28
CA VAL A 186 -16.04 1.57 -13.45
C VAL A 186 -17.31 1.08 -12.75
N SER A 187 -17.74 -0.15 -13.05
CA SER A 187 -18.83 -0.82 -12.33
C SER A 187 -18.59 -0.88 -10.81
N GLN A 188 -19.36 -0.08 -10.07
CA GLN A 188 -19.22 0.03 -8.61
C GLN A 188 -19.59 -1.26 -7.86
N SER A 189 -20.42 -2.12 -8.45
CA SER A 189 -20.79 -3.40 -7.84
C SER A 189 -19.69 -4.44 -7.98
N GLN A 190 -19.03 -4.50 -9.14
CA GLN A 190 -17.88 -5.37 -9.36
C GLN A 190 -16.67 -4.89 -8.55
N LEU A 191 -16.42 -3.57 -8.53
CA LEU A 191 -15.39 -2.95 -7.72
C LEU A 191 -15.54 -3.30 -6.23
N ALA A 192 -16.73 -3.06 -5.65
CA ALA A 192 -16.98 -3.35 -4.24
C ALA A 192 -16.69 -4.82 -3.91
N ARG A 193 -17.25 -5.75 -4.71
CA ARG A 193 -17.04 -7.19 -4.51
C ARG A 193 -15.57 -7.57 -4.58
N LYS A 194 -14.82 -7.04 -5.56
CA LYS A 194 -13.41 -7.36 -5.74
C LYS A 194 -12.55 -6.82 -4.60
N LEU A 195 -12.78 -5.57 -4.19
CA LEU A 195 -12.01 -4.96 -3.11
C LEU A 195 -12.36 -5.54 -1.74
N ASP A 196 -13.62 -5.92 -1.50
CA ASP A 196 -14.00 -6.66 -0.28
C ASP A 196 -13.28 -8.00 -0.18
N ALA A 197 -13.16 -8.74 -1.29
CA ALA A 197 -12.41 -10.00 -1.33
C ALA A 197 -10.92 -9.78 -1.02
N VAL A 198 -10.30 -8.73 -1.58
CA VAL A 198 -8.90 -8.39 -1.26
C VAL A 198 -8.71 -8.09 0.22
N VAL A 199 -9.65 -7.36 0.84
CA VAL A 199 -9.58 -7.06 2.28
C VAL A 199 -9.71 -8.33 3.11
N GLU A 200 -10.64 -9.22 2.77
CA GLU A 200 -10.77 -10.52 3.42
C GLU A 200 -9.47 -11.34 3.28
N ASP A 201 -8.91 -11.44 2.08
CA ASP A 201 -7.66 -12.16 1.83
C ASP A 201 -6.50 -11.60 2.69
N CYS A 202 -6.33 -10.27 2.74
CA CYS A 202 -5.25 -9.63 3.49
C CYS A 202 -5.41 -9.84 5.01
N VAL A 203 -6.63 -9.67 5.54
CA VAL A 203 -6.89 -9.82 6.98
C VAL A 203 -6.64 -11.26 7.43
N ASN A 204 -7.11 -12.24 6.67
CA ASN A 204 -6.93 -13.64 7.00
C ASN A 204 -5.49 -14.12 6.78
N ALA A 205 -4.77 -13.56 5.80
CA ALA A 205 -3.34 -13.85 5.61
C ALA A 205 -2.48 -13.37 6.79
N VAL A 206 -2.77 -12.18 7.34
CA VAL A 206 -2.03 -11.64 8.50
C VAL A 206 -2.48 -12.30 9.81
N GLY A 207 -3.76 -12.65 9.91
CA GLY A 207 -4.38 -13.13 11.14
C GLY A 207 -4.60 -12.01 12.15
N VAL A 208 -5.54 -12.21 13.07
CA VAL A 208 -6.04 -11.16 13.95
C VAL A 208 -5.87 -11.56 15.42
N ASP A 209 -5.28 -10.71 16.25
CA ASP A 209 -5.24 -10.94 17.69
C ASP A 209 -6.63 -10.68 18.29
N LEU A 210 -7.22 -11.75 18.81
CA LEU A 210 -8.57 -11.77 19.35
C LEU A 210 -8.78 -10.78 20.51
N ASN A 211 -7.74 -10.56 21.31
CA ASN A 211 -7.83 -9.75 22.53
C ASN A 211 -7.65 -8.25 22.28
N THR A 212 -7.15 -7.86 21.11
CA THR A 212 -6.88 -6.45 20.80
C THR A 212 -7.65 -5.94 19.58
N ALA A 213 -8.14 -6.85 18.73
CA ALA A 213 -8.84 -6.47 17.51
C ALA A 213 -10.12 -5.66 17.74
N SER A 214 -10.38 -4.78 16.78
CA SER A 214 -11.59 -3.97 16.69
C SER A 214 -12.71 -4.73 15.97
N VAL A 215 -13.96 -4.30 16.17
CA VAL A 215 -15.11 -4.87 15.46
C VAL A 215 -14.95 -4.81 13.92
N PRO A 216 -14.50 -3.69 13.31
CA PRO A 216 -14.26 -3.64 11.86
C PRO A 216 -13.24 -4.69 11.39
N LEU A 217 -12.14 -4.90 12.12
CA LEU A 217 -11.13 -5.89 11.76
C LEU A 217 -11.67 -7.32 11.88
N LEU A 218 -12.33 -7.65 13.00
CA LEU A 218 -12.96 -8.96 13.21
C LEU A 218 -14.04 -9.27 12.17
N THR A 219 -14.75 -8.25 11.67
CA THR A 219 -15.78 -8.43 10.63
C THR A 219 -15.19 -8.94 9.30
N ARG A 220 -13.88 -8.78 9.08
CA ARG A 220 -13.18 -9.23 7.87
C ARG A 220 -12.55 -10.62 8.01
N VAL A 221 -12.64 -11.24 9.19
CA VAL A 221 -12.16 -12.61 9.41
C VAL A 221 -13.14 -13.61 8.82
N ALA A 222 -12.63 -14.63 8.15
CA ALA A 222 -13.41 -15.68 7.52
C ALA A 222 -14.39 -16.32 8.53
N GLY A 223 -15.66 -16.44 8.12
CA GLY A 223 -16.72 -17.02 8.96
C GLY A 223 -17.29 -16.09 10.03
N LEU A 224 -16.79 -14.87 10.19
CA LEU A 224 -17.36 -13.88 11.10
C LEU A 224 -18.29 -12.90 10.37
N THR A 225 -19.37 -12.55 11.06
CA THR A 225 -20.27 -11.45 10.66
C THR A 225 -20.07 -10.25 11.58
N ARG A 226 -20.55 -9.07 11.18
CA ARG A 226 -20.50 -7.88 12.05
C ARG A 226 -21.08 -8.13 13.44
N MET A 227 -22.18 -8.87 13.52
CA MET A 227 -22.81 -9.21 14.79
C MET A 227 -21.96 -10.16 15.64
N MET A 228 -21.31 -11.15 15.02
CA MET A 228 -20.38 -12.03 15.74
C MET A 228 -19.16 -11.25 16.24
N ALA A 229 -18.61 -10.35 15.42
CA ALA A 229 -17.51 -9.47 15.81
C ALA A 229 -17.87 -8.58 17.02
N GLN A 230 -19.08 -8.00 17.04
CA GLN A 230 -19.59 -7.26 18.19
C GLN A 230 -19.72 -8.14 19.44
N ASN A 231 -20.26 -9.36 19.28
CA ASN A 231 -20.41 -10.29 20.40
C ASN A 231 -19.06 -10.77 20.95
N ILE A 232 -18.03 -10.94 20.11
CA ILE A 232 -16.67 -11.27 20.54
C ILE A 232 -16.11 -10.15 21.43
N VAL A 233 -16.23 -8.91 20.98
CA VAL A 233 -15.76 -7.74 21.75
C VAL A 233 -16.54 -7.59 23.05
N ALA A 234 -17.87 -7.70 23.01
CA ALA A 234 -18.71 -7.65 24.21
C ALA A 234 -18.34 -8.75 25.20
N TRP A 235 -18.13 -9.98 24.73
CA TRP A 235 -17.71 -11.09 25.58
C TRP A 235 -16.37 -10.80 26.25
N ARG A 236 -15.39 -10.27 25.49
CA ARG A 236 -14.07 -9.86 26.02
C ARG A 236 -14.18 -8.76 27.07
N ASP A 237 -15.03 -7.77 26.84
CA ASP A 237 -15.20 -6.64 27.76
C ASP A 237 -15.90 -7.08 29.06
N GLU A 238 -16.80 -8.06 29.00
CA GLU A 238 -17.51 -8.62 30.17
C GLU A 238 -16.72 -9.69 30.95
N ASN A 239 -15.99 -10.56 30.24
CA ASN A 239 -15.35 -11.76 30.82
C ASN A 239 -13.82 -11.64 30.93
N GLY A 240 -13.24 -10.56 30.39
CA GLY A 240 -11.80 -10.39 30.28
C GLY A 240 -11.22 -11.04 29.01
N GLN A 241 -9.89 -11.13 28.96
CA GLN A 241 -9.17 -11.65 27.81
C GLN A 241 -9.45 -13.14 27.57
N PHE A 242 -9.59 -13.53 26.30
CA PHE A 242 -9.58 -14.91 25.87
C PHE A 242 -8.21 -15.54 26.19
N GLN A 243 -8.25 -16.70 26.84
CA GLN A 243 -7.08 -17.52 27.20
C GLN A 243 -6.84 -18.66 26.22
N ASN A 244 -7.90 -19.13 25.55
CA ASN A 244 -7.80 -20.17 24.53
C ASN A 244 -8.93 -20.07 23.51
N ARG A 245 -8.70 -20.62 22.31
CA ARG A 245 -9.67 -20.55 21.19
C ARG A 245 -11.01 -21.19 21.54
N GLN A 246 -11.04 -22.24 22.37
CA GLN A 246 -12.27 -22.94 22.73
C GLN A 246 -13.30 -22.03 23.42
N GLN A 247 -12.86 -20.96 24.08
CA GLN A 247 -13.76 -19.95 24.67
C GLN A 247 -14.60 -19.21 23.63
N LEU A 248 -14.22 -19.18 22.34
CA LEU A 248 -15.04 -18.62 21.26
C LEU A 248 -16.41 -19.30 21.14
N LEU A 249 -16.53 -20.59 21.50
CA LEU A 249 -17.81 -21.30 21.50
C LEU A 249 -18.77 -20.84 22.60
N LYS A 250 -18.29 -20.06 23.57
CA LYS A 250 -19.12 -19.41 24.60
C LYS A 250 -19.69 -18.08 24.11
N VAL A 251 -19.20 -17.55 22.99
CA VAL A 251 -19.67 -16.30 22.41
C VAL A 251 -21.04 -16.51 21.76
N SER A 252 -21.98 -15.63 22.07
CA SER A 252 -23.34 -15.69 21.53
C SER A 252 -23.32 -15.71 19.99
N ARG A 253 -24.10 -16.64 19.41
CA ARG A 253 -24.24 -16.85 17.95
C ARG A 253 -22.98 -17.35 17.24
N LEU A 254 -21.88 -17.63 17.94
CA LEU A 254 -20.68 -18.27 17.37
C LEU A 254 -20.79 -19.80 17.55
N GLY A 255 -21.36 -20.46 16.55
CA GLY A 255 -21.52 -21.92 16.55
C GLY A 255 -20.29 -22.68 16.05
N PRO A 256 -20.30 -24.03 16.13
CA PRO A 256 -19.18 -24.88 15.73
C PRO A 256 -18.68 -24.65 14.30
N LYS A 257 -19.59 -24.37 13.35
CA LYS A 257 -19.18 -24.10 11.96
C LYS A 257 -18.48 -22.75 11.81
N ALA A 258 -18.96 -21.71 12.49
CA ALA A 258 -18.30 -20.41 12.48
C ALA A 258 -16.91 -20.52 13.14
N PHE A 259 -16.83 -21.25 14.25
CA PHE A 259 -15.55 -21.56 14.91
C PHE A 259 -14.56 -22.26 13.97
N GLU A 260 -14.98 -23.31 13.25
CA GLU A 260 -14.14 -24.00 12.27
C GLU A 260 -13.67 -23.07 11.14
N GLN A 261 -14.45 -22.05 10.76
CA GLN A 261 -14.04 -21.11 9.72
C GLN A 261 -13.08 -20.03 10.23
N CYS A 262 -13.22 -19.58 11.47
CA CYS A 262 -12.47 -18.43 11.99
C CYS A 262 -11.26 -18.79 12.86
N ALA A 263 -11.26 -19.96 13.52
CA ALA A 263 -10.31 -20.24 14.60
C ALA A 263 -8.85 -20.19 14.16
N GLY A 264 -8.52 -20.63 12.95
CA GLY A 264 -7.15 -20.59 12.41
C GLY A 264 -6.63 -19.17 12.15
N PHE A 265 -7.52 -18.20 11.98
CA PHE A 265 -7.19 -16.80 11.70
C PHE A 265 -7.20 -15.91 12.95
N LEU A 266 -7.78 -16.40 14.05
CA LEU A 266 -7.82 -15.69 15.33
C LEU A 266 -6.68 -16.18 16.22
N ARG A 267 -5.78 -15.26 16.58
CA ARG A 267 -4.61 -15.53 17.42
C ARG A 267 -4.88 -15.08 18.86
N ILE A 268 -4.31 -15.80 19.81
CA ILE A 268 -4.30 -15.43 21.23
C ILE A 268 -2.84 -15.42 21.68
N ASN A 269 -2.31 -14.21 21.82
CA ASN A 269 -0.96 -14.02 22.36
C ASN A 269 -0.99 -14.29 23.86
N HIS A 270 0.00 -15.05 24.36
CA HIS A 270 0.14 -15.39 25.79
C HIS A 270 -1.06 -16.16 26.40
N GLY A 271 -1.75 -16.98 25.61
CA GLY A 271 -2.81 -17.88 26.11
C GLY A 271 -2.31 -19.16 26.78
N ASP A 272 -3.25 -20.02 27.20
CA ASP A 272 -2.97 -21.31 27.86
C ASP A 272 -2.21 -22.27 26.93
N ASN A 273 -2.53 -22.24 25.64
CA ASN A 273 -1.93 -23.09 24.62
C ASN A 273 -1.06 -22.25 23.66
N PRO A 274 0.26 -22.49 23.60
CA PRO A 274 1.14 -21.78 22.67
C PRO A 274 0.73 -21.88 21.19
N LEU A 275 0.01 -22.93 20.77
CA LEU A 275 -0.49 -23.07 19.40
C LEU A 275 -1.54 -22.01 19.04
N ASP A 276 -2.23 -21.44 20.02
CA ASP A 276 -3.24 -20.40 19.77
C ASP A 276 -2.61 -19.08 19.30
N ALA A 277 -1.30 -18.89 19.48
CA ALA A 277 -0.55 -17.78 18.89
C ALA A 277 -0.14 -18.01 17.42
N SER A 278 -0.35 -19.23 16.91
CA SER A 278 0.04 -19.66 15.56
C SER A 278 -1.16 -19.73 14.60
N THR A 279 -0.91 -19.95 13.31
CA THR A 279 -1.94 -20.22 12.30
C THR A 279 -2.40 -21.69 12.27
N VAL A 280 -1.82 -22.57 13.11
CA VAL A 280 -2.25 -23.97 13.19
C VAL A 280 -3.71 -24.01 13.65
N HIS A 281 -4.58 -24.61 12.83
CA HIS A 281 -6.00 -24.73 13.17
C HIS A 281 -6.20 -25.73 14.32
N PRO A 282 -7.13 -25.49 15.28
CA PRO A 282 -7.42 -26.42 16.38
C PRO A 282 -7.73 -27.86 15.97
N GLU A 283 -8.29 -28.06 14.78
CA GLU A 283 -8.56 -29.41 14.25
C GLU A 283 -7.30 -30.24 14.01
N ALA A 284 -6.16 -29.59 13.85
CA ALA A 284 -4.87 -30.21 13.58
C ALA A 284 -3.96 -30.27 14.82
N TYR A 285 -4.43 -29.87 16.01
CA TYR A 285 -3.67 -30.02 17.25
C TYR A 285 -3.25 -31.47 17.53
N PRO A 286 -4.06 -32.50 17.25
CA PRO A 286 -3.62 -33.89 17.37
C PRO A 286 -2.40 -34.24 16.50
N ILE A 287 -2.17 -33.55 15.37
CA ILE A 287 -0.97 -33.73 14.55
C ILE A 287 0.26 -33.23 15.30
N VAL A 288 0.16 -32.05 15.92
CA VAL A 288 1.24 -31.47 16.71
C VAL A 288 1.57 -32.38 17.90
N GLU A 289 0.57 -32.92 18.59
CA GLU A 289 0.77 -33.88 19.68
C GLU A 289 1.54 -35.13 19.21
N ARG A 290 1.26 -35.66 18.01
CA ARG A 290 2.03 -36.76 17.40
C ARG A 290 3.48 -36.37 17.12
N ILE A 291 3.72 -35.15 16.64
CA ILE A 291 5.07 -34.62 16.40
C ILE A 291 5.85 -34.51 17.74
N LEU A 292 5.21 -34.00 18.79
CA LEU A 292 5.82 -33.90 20.12
C LEU A 292 6.16 -35.27 20.70
N ALA A 293 5.28 -36.26 20.53
CA ALA A 293 5.53 -37.63 20.97
C ALA A 293 6.71 -38.29 20.23
N ALA A 294 6.86 -38.03 18.93
CA ALA A 294 7.95 -38.57 18.13
C ALA A 294 9.31 -37.91 18.44
N THR A 295 9.31 -36.62 18.73
CA THR A 295 10.51 -35.83 19.08
C THR A 295 10.89 -35.95 20.55
N GLN A 296 9.97 -36.40 21.41
CA GLN A 296 10.12 -36.44 22.88
C GLN A 296 10.46 -35.07 23.49
N GLN A 297 9.94 -33.99 22.89
CA GLN A 297 10.17 -32.61 23.31
C GLN A 297 8.90 -31.95 23.82
N ALA A 298 9.06 -30.96 24.71
CA ALA A 298 7.98 -30.08 25.08
C ALA A 298 7.67 -29.09 23.94
N LEU A 299 6.41 -28.66 23.82
CA LEU A 299 5.98 -27.73 22.77
C LEU A 299 6.79 -26.44 22.76
N GLN A 300 7.10 -25.90 23.94
CA GLN A 300 7.88 -24.68 24.09
C GLN A 300 9.34 -24.83 23.65
N GLU A 301 9.89 -26.05 23.67
CA GLU A 301 11.26 -26.35 23.23
C GLU A 301 11.34 -26.60 21.72
N LEU A 302 10.27 -27.16 21.15
CA LEU A 302 10.18 -27.44 19.72
C LEU A 302 9.83 -26.19 18.90
N MET A 303 8.93 -25.32 19.42
CA MET A 303 8.55 -24.09 18.74
C MET A 303 9.75 -23.15 18.59
N GLY A 304 10.03 -22.72 17.36
CA GLY A 304 11.21 -21.91 17.04
C GLY A 304 12.49 -22.71 16.82
N ASN A 305 12.51 -24.03 17.06
CA ASN A 305 13.68 -24.86 16.82
C ASN A 305 13.75 -25.32 15.35
N SER A 306 14.25 -24.43 14.49
CA SER A 306 14.42 -24.69 13.05
C SER A 306 15.21 -25.96 12.74
N SER A 307 16.16 -26.36 13.59
CA SER A 307 17.05 -27.49 13.29
C SER A 307 16.31 -28.82 13.36
N GLU A 308 15.56 -29.03 14.43
CA GLU A 308 14.76 -30.26 14.62
C GLU A 308 13.58 -30.31 13.65
N LEU A 309 12.86 -29.19 13.51
CA LEU A 309 11.67 -29.12 12.65
C LEU A 309 11.98 -29.39 11.17
N ARG A 310 13.15 -28.95 10.67
CA ARG A 310 13.56 -29.22 9.28
C ARG A 310 13.98 -30.67 9.03
N ASN A 311 14.34 -31.42 10.07
CA ASN A 311 14.68 -32.84 9.96
C ASN A 311 13.43 -33.73 9.91
N LEU A 312 12.27 -33.22 10.33
CA LEU A 312 11.00 -33.95 10.28
C LEU A 312 10.53 -34.17 8.84
N LYS A 313 10.05 -35.38 8.56
CA LYS A 313 9.39 -35.69 7.29
C LYS A 313 7.88 -35.58 7.47
N ALA A 314 7.27 -34.62 6.77
CA ALA A 314 5.83 -34.41 6.83
C ALA A 314 5.00 -35.68 6.53
N SER A 315 5.49 -36.56 5.65
CA SER A 315 4.84 -37.84 5.32
C SER A 315 4.67 -38.80 6.50
N GLU A 316 5.46 -38.64 7.57
CA GLU A 316 5.39 -39.50 8.75
C GLU A 316 4.23 -39.12 9.70
N PHE A 317 3.69 -37.91 9.55
CA PHE A 317 2.64 -37.38 10.43
C PHE A 317 1.29 -37.17 9.71
N THR A 318 1.16 -37.59 8.46
CA THR A 318 -0.13 -37.54 7.74
C THR A 318 -1.15 -38.51 8.32
N ASP A 319 -2.43 -38.30 8.02
CA ASP A 319 -3.51 -39.27 8.24
C ASP A 319 -4.56 -39.19 7.11
N GLU A 320 -5.71 -39.84 7.29
CA GLU A 320 -6.81 -39.85 6.30
C GLU A 320 -7.40 -38.45 6.05
N LYS A 321 -7.32 -37.55 7.03
CA LYS A 321 -7.89 -36.19 6.98
C LYS A 321 -6.83 -35.15 6.57
N PHE A 322 -5.61 -35.28 7.06
CA PHE A 322 -4.53 -34.31 6.89
C PHE A 322 -3.39 -34.90 6.04
N GLY A 323 -3.29 -34.41 4.80
CA GLY A 323 -2.24 -34.79 3.87
C GLY A 323 -0.92 -34.04 4.09
N VAL A 324 0.06 -34.36 3.23
CA VAL A 324 1.41 -33.77 3.27
C VAL A 324 1.41 -32.23 3.26
N PRO A 325 0.57 -31.52 2.46
CA PRO A 325 0.58 -30.05 2.48
C PRO A 325 0.28 -29.47 3.86
N THR A 326 -0.79 -29.95 4.52
CA THR A 326 -1.19 -29.48 5.85
C THR A 326 -0.11 -29.72 6.89
N VAL A 327 0.48 -30.91 6.93
CA VAL A 327 1.56 -31.23 7.88
C VAL A 327 2.80 -30.38 7.60
N THR A 328 3.12 -30.15 6.33
CA THR A 328 4.26 -29.31 5.95
C THR A 328 4.07 -27.87 6.44
N ASP A 329 2.86 -27.33 6.33
CA ASP A 329 2.57 -25.98 6.79
C ASP A 329 2.53 -25.91 8.34
N ILE A 330 2.05 -26.94 9.01
CA ILE A 330 2.17 -27.05 10.49
C ILE A 330 3.64 -27.00 10.92
N ILE A 331 4.53 -27.75 10.25
CA ILE A 331 5.96 -27.76 10.60
C ILE A 331 6.59 -26.37 10.39
N LYS A 332 6.27 -25.70 9.27
CA LYS A 332 6.72 -24.31 9.03
C LYS A 332 6.19 -23.33 10.07
N GLU A 333 4.94 -23.50 10.47
CA GLU A 333 4.29 -22.66 11.46
C GLU A 333 4.91 -22.87 12.86
N LEU A 334 5.24 -24.10 13.23
CA LEU A 334 6.01 -24.38 14.46
C LEU A 334 7.42 -23.78 14.40
N GLU A 335 8.02 -23.64 13.22
CA GLU A 335 9.34 -23.00 13.04
C GLU A 335 9.26 -21.49 13.32
N LYS A 336 8.19 -20.83 12.87
CA LYS A 336 7.96 -19.38 13.09
C LYS A 336 6.48 -19.11 13.38
N PRO A 337 6.04 -19.31 14.63
CA PRO A 337 4.63 -19.19 15.01
C PRO A 337 4.10 -17.77 14.81
N GLY A 338 2.93 -17.66 14.18
CA GLY A 338 2.22 -16.41 13.98
C GLY A 338 3.00 -15.41 13.12
N ARG A 339 3.88 -15.89 12.23
CA ARG A 339 4.71 -15.05 11.38
C ARG A 339 3.84 -14.10 10.56
N ASP A 340 4.05 -12.80 10.76
CA ASP A 340 3.43 -11.78 9.93
C ASP A 340 3.93 -11.92 8.48
N PRO A 341 3.05 -12.07 7.47
CA PRO A 341 3.43 -12.14 6.07
C PRO A 341 3.88 -10.78 5.50
N ARG A 342 3.64 -9.67 6.20
CA ARG A 342 4.03 -8.32 5.79
C ARG A 342 5.54 -8.10 5.94
N PRO A 343 6.14 -7.19 5.15
CA PRO A 343 7.55 -6.86 5.28
C PRO A 343 7.85 -6.15 6.61
N GLU A 344 9.12 -6.19 7.01
CA GLU A 344 9.60 -5.39 8.14
C GLU A 344 9.61 -3.91 7.79
N PHE A 345 9.21 -3.07 8.74
CA PHE A 345 9.18 -1.63 8.56
C PHE A 345 10.57 -1.03 8.45
N LYS A 346 10.78 -0.25 7.38
CA LYS A 346 12.03 0.47 7.10
C LYS A 346 11.69 1.89 6.66
N THR A 347 12.50 2.85 7.09
CA THR A 347 12.36 4.25 6.68
C THR A 347 13.38 4.57 5.58
N ALA A 348 12.91 5.24 4.52
CA ALA A 348 13.79 5.67 3.44
C ALA A 348 14.69 6.82 3.92
N LYS A 349 15.95 6.78 3.53
CA LYS A 349 16.88 7.90 3.75
C LYS A 349 17.03 8.68 2.45
N PHE A 350 16.31 9.80 2.34
CA PHE A 350 16.50 10.73 1.24
C PHE A 350 17.89 11.38 1.32
N ALA A 351 18.47 11.70 0.16
CA ALA A 351 19.76 12.37 0.10
C ALA A 351 19.63 13.83 0.58
N ASP A 352 20.49 14.24 1.52
CA ASP A 352 20.48 15.60 2.07
C ASP A 352 20.72 16.64 0.96
N GLY A 353 19.85 17.65 0.88
CA GLY A 353 20.00 18.81 -0.01
C GLY A 353 19.37 18.69 -1.40
N VAL A 354 18.63 17.62 -1.70
CA VAL A 354 17.88 17.47 -2.96
C VAL A 354 16.39 17.62 -2.66
N GLU A 355 15.87 18.86 -2.72
CA GLU A 355 14.48 19.17 -2.33
C GLU A 355 13.60 19.54 -3.52
N THR A 356 14.17 20.08 -4.60
CA THR A 356 13.41 20.55 -5.75
C THR A 356 13.88 19.89 -7.04
N MET A 357 13.01 19.92 -8.07
CA MET A 357 13.37 19.41 -9.40
C MET A 357 14.60 20.11 -10.00
N ASN A 358 14.91 21.34 -9.56
CA ASN A 358 16.11 22.08 -10.00
C ASN A 358 17.41 21.51 -9.41
N ASP A 359 17.32 20.80 -8.29
CA ASP A 359 18.47 20.21 -7.61
C ASP A 359 18.85 18.85 -8.24
N LEU A 360 17.98 18.31 -9.10
CA LEU A 360 18.21 17.05 -9.80
C LEU A 360 19.15 17.25 -10.99
N LEU A 361 20.22 16.45 -11.00
CA LEU A 361 21.08 16.28 -12.15
C LEU A 361 20.91 14.87 -12.73
N PRO A 362 20.83 14.71 -14.07
CA PRO A 362 20.91 13.39 -14.69
C PRO A 362 22.16 12.64 -14.22
N GLY A 363 21.98 11.37 -13.84
CA GLY A 363 23.02 10.50 -13.30
C GLY A 363 23.01 10.35 -11.78
N MET A 364 22.30 11.22 -11.05
CA MET A 364 22.14 11.08 -9.60
C MET A 364 21.44 9.76 -9.25
N VAL A 365 21.96 9.05 -8.25
CA VAL A 365 21.32 7.88 -7.65
C VAL A 365 20.68 8.32 -6.34
N LEU A 366 19.37 8.13 -6.24
CA LEU A 366 18.55 8.56 -5.12
C LEU A 366 17.75 7.36 -4.61
N GLU A 367 17.46 7.36 -3.32
CA GLU A 367 16.48 6.45 -2.73
C GLU A 367 15.11 7.11 -2.83
N GLY A 368 14.12 6.36 -3.31
CA GLY A 368 12.75 6.84 -3.48
C GLY A 368 11.73 5.79 -3.11
N ALA A 369 10.52 6.24 -2.77
CA ALA A 369 9.40 5.36 -2.46
C ALA A 369 8.47 5.21 -3.67
N VAL A 370 8.11 4.00 -4.03
CA VAL A 370 7.13 3.74 -5.09
C VAL A 370 5.76 4.24 -4.62
N THR A 371 5.18 5.20 -5.33
CA THR A 371 3.87 5.79 -4.98
C THR A 371 2.73 5.00 -5.61
N ASN A 372 2.92 4.51 -6.84
CA ASN A 372 1.91 3.78 -7.59
C ASN A 372 2.56 2.88 -8.66
N VAL A 373 1.96 1.72 -8.92
CA VAL A 373 2.40 0.80 -9.97
C VAL A 373 1.32 0.73 -11.06
N THR A 374 1.72 0.78 -12.32
CA THR A 374 0.83 0.68 -13.49
C THR A 374 1.33 -0.41 -14.43
N ASN A 375 0.54 -0.79 -15.43
CA ASN A 375 0.95 -1.80 -16.41
C ASN A 375 2.13 -1.37 -17.29
N PHE A 376 2.47 -0.07 -17.33
CA PHE A 376 3.56 0.46 -18.17
C PHE A 376 4.78 0.95 -17.38
N GLY A 377 4.74 0.88 -16.05
CA GLY A 377 5.85 1.32 -15.21
C GLY A 377 5.44 1.54 -13.75
N ALA A 378 6.30 2.21 -13.00
CA ALA A 378 6.05 2.60 -11.63
C ALA A 378 6.38 4.08 -11.42
N PHE A 379 5.58 4.76 -10.61
CA PHE A 379 5.84 6.12 -10.18
C PHE A 379 6.59 6.08 -8.86
N VAL A 380 7.67 6.83 -8.77
CA VAL A 380 8.57 6.85 -7.61
C VAL A 380 8.76 8.28 -7.14
N ASP A 381 8.51 8.51 -5.86
CA ASP A 381 8.82 9.77 -5.18
C ASP A 381 10.25 9.72 -4.65
N ILE A 382 11.08 10.64 -5.15
CA ILE A 382 12.49 10.80 -4.77
C ILE A 382 12.71 12.04 -3.89
N GLY A 383 11.65 12.64 -3.35
CA GLY A 383 11.73 13.77 -2.43
C GLY A 383 11.78 15.15 -3.09
N VAL A 384 11.55 15.25 -4.40
CA VAL A 384 11.68 16.49 -5.21
C VAL A 384 10.37 17.09 -5.70
N HIS A 385 9.28 16.75 -5.04
CA HIS A 385 7.96 17.32 -5.29
C HIS A 385 7.33 16.98 -6.67
N GLN A 386 7.82 15.93 -7.33
CA GLN A 386 7.22 15.39 -8.54
C GLN A 386 7.63 13.92 -8.67
N ASP A 387 6.65 13.04 -8.86
CA ASP A 387 6.93 11.62 -9.08
C ASP A 387 7.69 11.45 -10.39
N GLY A 388 8.76 10.68 -10.34
CA GLY A 388 9.46 10.22 -11.52
C GLY A 388 8.86 8.92 -12.01
N LEU A 389 8.80 8.75 -13.34
CA LEU A 389 8.32 7.53 -13.95
C LEU A 389 9.50 6.60 -14.23
N VAL A 390 9.47 5.40 -13.65
CA VAL A 390 10.28 4.27 -14.08
C VAL A 390 9.47 3.46 -15.08
N HIS A 391 9.84 3.51 -16.35
CA HIS A 391 9.16 2.72 -17.38
C HIS A 391 9.39 1.21 -17.16
N ILE A 392 8.46 0.34 -17.59
CA ILE A 392 8.53 -1.12 -17.40
C ILE A 392 9.89 -1.74 -17.78
N SER A 393 10.47 -1.29 -18.90
CA SER A 393 11.77 -1.76 -19.40
C SER A 393 12.98 -1.31 -18.56
N SER A 394 12.75 -0.39 -17.62
CA SER A 394 13.76 0.24 -16.76
C SER A 394 13.63 -0.20 -15.30
N LEU A 395 12.68 -1.09 -14.99
CA LEU A 395 12.48 -1.64 -13.63
C LEU A 395 13.52 -2.71 -13.27
N SER A 396 14.06 -3.44 -14.25
CA SER A 396 15.00 -4.53 -14.01
C SER A 396 15.99 -4.74 -15.17
N ASN A 397 17.10 -5.41 -14.90
CA ASN A 397 18.07 -5.84 -15.91
C ASN A 397 17.58 -7.03 -16.76
N ARG A 398 16.49 -7.67 -16.37
CA ARG A 398 15.80 -8.77 -17.07
C ARG A 398 14.49 -8.28 -17.68
N PHE A 399 13.96 -9.03 -18.65
CA PHE A 399 12.67 -8.69 -19.26
C PHE A 399 11.57 -8.74 -18.19
N VAL A 400 10.77 -7.67 -18.12
CA VAL A 400 9.65 -7.51 -17.20
C VAL A 400 8.38 -7.46 -18.03
N GLU A 401 7.52 -8.46 -17.87
CA GLU A 401 6.21 -8.51 -18.52
C GLU A 401 5.17 -7.71 -17.72
N ASP A 402 5.26 -7.74 -16.39
CA ASP A 402 4.35 -7.04 -15.48
C ASP A 402 5.15 -6.32 -14.36
N PRO A 403 5.05 -4.99 -14.25
CA PRO A 403 5.69 -4.20 -13.20
C PRO A 403 5.42 -4.68 -11.77
N HIS A 404 4.24 -5.23 -11.49
CA HIS A 404 3.85 -5.71 -10.16
C HIS A 404 4.66 -6.93 -9.68
N THR A 405 5.39 -7.58 -10.59
CA THR A 405 6.30 -8.68 -10.23
C THR A 405 7.66 -8.19 -9.72
N VAL A 406 7.98 -6.91 -9.93
CA VAL A 406 9.29 -6.33 -9.61
C VAL A 406 9.19 -5.32 -8.47
N VAL A 407 8.13 -4.52 -8.45
CA VAL A 407 7.93 -3.46 -7.46
C VAL A 407 6.48 -3.42 -6.99
N LYS A 408 6.30 -2.94 -5.76
CA LYS A 408 5.00 -2.71 -5.12
C LYS A 408 4.89 -1.27 -4.64
N ALA A 409 3.66 -0.77 -4.49
CA ALA A 409 3.45 0.52 -3.85
C ALA A 409 3.99 0.50 -2.41
N GLY A 410 4.76 1.51 -2.03
CA GLY A 410 5.46 1.61 -0.75
C GLY A 410 6.88 1.03 -0.74
N ASP A 411 7.32 0.34 -1.79
CA ASP A 411 8.69 -0.17 -1.86
C ASP A 411 9.70 0.99 -1.88
N ILE A 412 10.76 0.86 -1.09
CA ILE A 412 11.90 1.75 -1.13
C ILE A 412 12.88 1.21 -2.18
N VAL A 413 13.07 1.98 -3.25
CA VAL A 413 13.89 1.60 -4.40
C VAL A 413 15.01 2.60 -4.61
N GLN A 414 16.17 2.10 -5.05
CA GLN A 414 17.22 2.96 -5.59
C GLN A 414 16.96 3.21 -7.06
N VAL A 415 16.91 4.48 -7.42
CA VAL A 415 16.62 4.95 -8.78
C VAL A 415 17.69 5.92 -9.22
N LYS A 416 18.03 5.88 -10.50
CA LYS A 416 18.90 6.85 -11.15
C LYS A 416 18.08 7.81 -11.98
N VAL A 417 18.37 9.10 -11.85
CA VAL A 417 17.76 10.17 -12.67
C VAL A 417 18.31 10.07 -14.09
N MET A 418 17.43 9.85 -15.07
CA MET A 418 17.82 9.74 -16.47
C MET A 418 17.60 11.05 -17.21
N GLU A 419 16.47 11.70 -16.98
CA GLU A 419 16.11 12.95 -17.63
C GLU A 419 15.23 13.78 -16.70
N VAL A 420 15.45 15.09 -16.69
CA VAL A 420 14.65 16.06 -15.94
C VAL A 420 14.16 17.11 -16.93
N ASP A 421 12.86 17.08 -17.22
CA ASP A 421 12.19 18.09 -18.04
C ASP A 421 11.46 19.08 -17.13
N LEU A 422 12.13 20.20 -16.85
CA LEU A 422 11.61 21.28 -16.02
C LEU A 422 10.40 21.98 -16.66
N GLN A 423 10.32 22.03 -18.00
CA GLN A 423 9.20 22.69 -18.70
C GLN A 423 7.91 21.89 -18.57
N ARG A 424 8.01 20.56 -18.69
CA ARG A 424 6.87 19.64 -18.59
C ARG A 424 6.66 19.07 -17.20
N LYS A 425 7.53 19.38 -16.23
CA LYS A 425 7.54 18.81 -14.88
C LYS A 425 7.57 17.28 -14.90
N ARG A 426 8.48 16.71 -15.69
CA ARG A 426 8.61 15.26 -15.83
C ARG A 426 10.02 14.82 -15.44
N ILE A 427 10.09 13.73 -14.68
CA ILE A 427 11.34 13.10 -14.30
C ILE A 427 11.30 11.67 -14.82
N ALA A 428 12.27 11.31 -15.65
CA ALA A 428 12.46 9.93 -16.09
C ALA A 428 13.48 9.26 -15.18
N LEU A 429 13.10 8.11 -14.62
CA LEU A 429 13.91 7.35 -13.68
C LEU A 429 14.21 5.96 -14.25
N THR A 430 15.32 5.36 -13.82
CA THR A 430 15.63 3.95 -14.07
C THR A 430 16.02 3.28 -12.76
N MET A 431 15.60 2.01 -12.57
CA MET A 431 16.12 1.16 -11.49
C MET A 431 17.37 0.38 -11.93
N ARG A 432 17.78 0.53 -13.19
CA ARG A 432 19.00 -0.08 -13.74
C ARG A 432 20.18 0.86 -13.52
N LEU A 433 20.89 0.65 -12.41
CA LEU A 433 21.99 1.53 -12.00
C LEU A 433 23.19 1.52 -12.94
N ASP A 434 23.29 0.58 -13.88
CA ASP A 434 24.36 0.53 -14.89
C ASP A 434 24.08 1.42 -16.11
N GLU A 435 22.82 1.85 -16.30
CA GLU A 435 22.40 2.61 -17.47
C GLU A 435 22.84 4.09 -17.36
N GLN A 436 23.33 4.67 -18.47
CA GLN A 436 23.76 6.07 -18.50
C GLN A 436 22.71 7.00 -19.14
N PRO A 437 22.51 8.21 -18.60
CA PRO A 437 21.66 9.24 -19.23
C PRO A 437 22.06 9.48 -20.70
N GLY A 438 21.11 9.32 -21.62
CA GLY A 438 21.32 9.53 -23.06
C GLY A 438 21.53 8.27 -23.91
N GLU A 439 21.74 7.08 -23.31
CA GLU A 439 21.92 5.83 -24.08
C GLU A 439 20.60 5.24 -24.62
N SER A 440 19.45 5.62 -24.07
CA SER A 440 18.15 5.02 -24.37
C SER A 440 17.62 5.31 -25.79
N ASN A 441 18.21 6.27 -26.51
CA ASN A 441 17.80 6.63 -27.87
C ASN A 441 18.59 5.89 -28.98
N SER A 442 19.67 5.19 -28.66
CA SER A 442 20.51 4.51 -29.66
C SER A 442 20.05 3.08 -29.99
N ARG A 443 19.27 2.43 -29.11
CA ARG A 443 18.80 1.05 -29.33
C ARG A 443 17.56 0.92 -30.22
N ARG A 444 16.92 2.03 -30.63
CA ARG A 444 15.78 2.03 -31.58
C ARG A 444 16.14 2.41 -33.02
N SER A 445 17.39 2.82 -33.29
CA SER A 445 17.86 3.14 -34.64
C SER A 445 19.00 2.21 -35.06
N GLY A 446 18.70 0.93 -35.18
CA GLY A 446 19.61 -0.11 -35.67
C GLY A 446 19.04 -0.80 -36.90
N GLY A 447 18.75 -0.05 -37.96
CA GLY A 447 18.48 -0.62 -39.28
C GLY A 447 19.78 -1.17 -39.86
N GLY A 448 19.93 -2.49 -39.87
CA GLY A 448 21.15 -3.17 -40.27
C GLY A 448 21.62 -2.83 -41.68
N GLU A 449 22.86 -2.36 -41.78
CA GLU A 449 23.64 -2.37 -43.02
C GLU A 449 23.95 -3.82 -43.41
N ARG A 450 23.52 -4.21 -44.61
CA ARG A 450 23.94 -5.46 -45.26
C ARG A 450 25.14 -5.19 -46.19
N PRO A 451 26.14 -6.09 -46.28
CA PRO A 451 27.31 -5.87 -47.12
C PRO A 451 27.00 -6.02 -48.61
N GLN A 452 27.62 -5.16 -49.42
CA GLN A 452 27.57 -5.13 -50.88
C GLN A 452 28.02 -6.44 -51.55
N GLY A 453 27.17 -6.95 -52.45
CA GLY A 453 27.47 -8.04 -53.37
C GLY A 453 27.12 -7.68 -54.82
N ASN A 454 28.12 -7.22 -55.55
CA ASN A 454 28.39 -7.22 -57.00
C ASN A 454 27.30 -7.67 -58.00
N ARG A 455 26.88 -6.80 -58.95
CA ARG A 455 26.49 -7.11 -60.38
C ARG A 455 26.18 -5.81 -61.20
N PRO A 456 26.22 -5.83 -62.56
CA PRO A 456 26.87 -4.82 -63.41
C PRO A 456 25.91 -3.80 -64.08
N PRO A 457 26.42 -2.79 -64.82
CA PRO A 457 25.69 -1.57 -65.12
C PRO A 457 24.81 -1.67 -66.38
N ALA A 458 23.62 -1.06 -66.34
CA ALA A 458 22.80 -0.86 -67.53
C ALA A 458 22.13 0.53 -67.55
N LYS A 459 22.72 1.38 -68.39
CA LYS A 459 22.17 2.41 -69.29
C LYS A 459 21.05 3.37 -68.83
N ALA A 460 21.36 4.64 -69.05
CA ALA A 460 20.52 5.82 -68.97
C ALA A 460 19.25 5.77 -69.86
N ALA A 461 18.17 6.34 -69.35
CA ALA A 461 17.10 6.97 -70.13
C ALA A 461 16.62 8.25 -69.42
N LYS A 462 16.42 9.29 -70.24
CA LYS A 462 16.12 10.69 -69.89
C LYS A 462 14.65 10.91 -69.45
N PRO A 463 14.30 12.12 -68.94
CA PRO A 463 13.16 12.34 -68.05
C PRO A 463 11.87 12.69 -68.79
N ARG A 464 10.73 12.46 -68.13
CA ARG A 464 9.44 13.09 -68.43
C ARG A 464 8.82 13.58 -67.12
N GLY A 465 8.63 14.89 -67.02
CA GLY A 465 8.05 15.54 -65.86
C GLY A 465 6.52 15.48 -65.83
N ARG A 466 5.96 15.70 -64.64
CA ARG A 466 4.81 16.59 -64.43
C ARG A 466 4.56 16.85 -62.95
N GLU A 467 4.52 18.16 -62.66
CA GLU A 467 3.65 18.89 -61.74
C GLU A 467 3.51 18.45 -60.27
N ALA A 468 4.00 19.34 -59.42
CA ALA A 468 3.68 19.44 -58.01
C ALA A 468 2.22 19.87 -57.79
N GLN A 469 1.55 19.24 -56.83
CA GLN A 469 0.38 19.80 -56.16
C GLN A 469 0.49 19.60 -54.65
N SER A 470 0.67 20.74 -53.99
CA SER A 470 0.42 20.99 -52.58
C SER A 470 -1.09 20.96 -52.29
N ASN A 471 -1.52 20.22 -51.27
CA ASN A 471 -2.75 20.44 -50.50
C ASN A 471 -2.55 19.67 -49.17
N GLY A 472 -2.49 20.24 -47.97
CA GLY A 472 -3.08 21.50 -47.49
C GLY A 472 -4.35 21.20 -46.68
N ASN A 473 -4.22 20.50 -45.54
CA ASN A 473 -5.32 20.22 -44.61
C ASN A 473 -5.76 21.51 -43.89
N SER A 474 -6.66 22.30 -44.49
CA SER A 474 -7.28 23.49 -43.88
C SER A 474 -8.74 23.31 -43.48
N ALA A 475 -9.29 22.10 -43.56
CA ALA A 475 -10.74 21.89 -43.37
C ALA A 475 -11.23 21.98 -41.90
N MET A 476 -10.35 21.83 -40.91
CA MET A 476 -10.76 21.78 -39.49
C MET A 476 -10.68 23.14 -38.77
N MET A 477 -9.87 24.08 -39.29
CA MET A 477 -9.73 25.44 -38.76
C MET A 477 -10.94 26.33 -39.15
N ASP A 478 -11.43 26.19 -40.39
CA ASP A 478 -12.57 26.98 -40.87
C ASP A 478 -13.91 26.57 -40.23
N ALA A 479 -14.04 25.30 -39.83
CA ALA A 479 -15.23 24.80 -39.14
C ALA A 479 -15.37 25.34 -37.70
N LEU A 480 -14.25 25.62 -37.01
CA LEU A 480 -14.26 26.13 -35.64
C LEU A 480 -14.56 27.64 -35.59
N ALA A 481 -14.08 28.40 -36.58
CA ALA A 481 -14.36 29.84 -36.70
C ALA A 481 -15.84 30.13 -37.00
N ALA A 482 -16.52 29.24 -37.74
CA ALA A 482 -17.95 29.39 -38.06
C ALA A 482 -18.88 29.12 -36.85
N ALA A 483 -18.45 28.33 -35.86
CA ALA A 483 -19.25 27.99 -34.68
C ALA A 483 -19.22 29.06 -33.56
N MET A 484 -18.14 29.85 -33.48
CA MET A 484 -17.97 30.90 -32.44
C MET A 484 -18.62 32.25 -32.80
N GLY A 485 -19.16 32.42 -34.02
CA GLY A 485 -19.73 33.68 -34.51
C GLY A 485 -21.22 33.89 -34.25
N LYS A 486 -21.94 32.94 -33.64
CA LYS A 486 -23.39 33.05 -33.39
C LYS A 486 -23.75 32.86 -31.92
N LYS A 487 -23.49 33.90 -31.13
CA LYS A 487 -24.29 34.31 -29.96
C LYS A 487 -23.87 35.73 -29.56
N ARG A 488 -24.65 36.71 -30.02
CA ARG A 488 -24.89 37.97 -29.33
C ARG A 488 -26.30 37.90 -28.78
#